data_AF-A0A139CW89-F1
#
_entry.id   AF-A0A139CW89-F1
#
_cell.length_a   1.000
_cell.length_b   1.000
_cell.length_c   1.000
_cell.angle_alpha   90.00
_cell.angle_beta   90.00
_cell.angle_gamma   90.00
#
_symmetry.space_group_name_H-M   'P 1'
#
loop_
_entity.id
_entity.type
_entity.pdbx_description
1 polymer ?
#
loop_
_entity_poly.entity_id
_entity_poly.type
_entity_poly.pdbx_seq_one_letter_code
_entity_poly.pdbx_strand_id
1 'polypeptide(L)'
;MNLEDSKFQKGDEVVYLGYKGDYDGKVFGVAEKENPAGQRYAITIKEENRIGHLIVAEDRIIKKKEADELEEDDRFIGVDGVEYIVCGREYSENDKAMCYLAKAVPSGNIYLIDEFGIEEVKY
;
A
#
# COMPACT_ATOMS: atom_id res chain seq x y z
N MET A 1 -17.89 6.27 -21.82
CA MET A 1 -17.20 6.43 -20.53
C MET A 1 -15.73 6.22 -20.83
N ASN A 2 -14.87 7.22 -20.66
CA ASN A 2 -13.44 7.08 -20.95
C ASN A 2 -12.82 6.18 -19.87
N LEU A 3 -11.99 5.22 -20.28
CA LEU A 3 -11.25 4.34 -19.37
C LEU A 3 -10.20 5.12 -18.52
N GLU A 4 -9.96 6.39 -18.86
CA GLU A 4 -9.02 7.28 -18.17
C GLU A 4 -9.50 7.77 -16.79
N ASP A 5 -10.80 7.64 -16.46
CA ASP A 5 -11.37 8.03 -15.15
C ASP A 5 -11.40 6.88 -14.13
N SER A 6 -10.76 5.75 -14.42
CA SER A 6 -10.67 4.62 -13.50
C SER A 6 -9.65 4.90 -12.40
N LYS A 7 -10.01 4.66 -11.12
CA LYS A 7 -9.10 4.82 -9.98
C LYS A 7 -7.83 3.97 -10.09
N PHE A 8 -7.97 2.80 -10.73
CA PHE A 8 -6.85 1.91 -11.03
C PHE A 8 -6.74 1.65 -12.52
N GLN A 9 -5.52 1.48 -13.00
CA GLN A 9 -5.17 1.20 -14.39
C GLN A 9 -4.48 -0.15 -14.54
N LYS A 10 -4.51 -0.68 -15.77
CA LYS A 10 -3.78 -1.91 -16.10
C LYS A 10 -2.29 -1.68 -15.88
N GLY A 11 -1.68 -2.51 -15.04
CA GLY A 11 -0.28 -2.41 -14.67
C GLY A 11 -0.06 -1.93 -13.25
N ASP A 12 -1.05 -1.32 -12.61
CA ASP A 12 -0.94 -0.85 -11.23
C ASP A 12 -0.67 -2.01 -10.27
N GLU A 13 0.27 -1.77 -9.36
CA GLU A 13 0.49 -2.62 -8.19
C GLU A 13 -0.51 -2.24 -7.10
N VAL A 14 -1.12 -3.26 -6.50
CA VAL A 14 -2.21 -3.12 -5.54
C VAL A 14 -2.05 -4.12 -4.42
N VAL A 15 -2.63 -3.80 -3.26
CA VAL A 15 -2.85 -4.78 -2.20
C VAL A 15 -4.32 -5.20 -2.25
N TYR A 16 -4.56 -6.50 -2.38
CA TYR A 16 -5.89 -7.10 -2.32
C TYR A 16 -6.27 -7.44 -0.88
N LEU A 17 -7.37 -6.85 -0.42
CA LEU A 17 -7.92 -7.00 0.93
C LEU A 17 -8.78 -8.27 1.02
N GLY A 18 -8.11 -9.41 1.19
CA GLY A 18 -8.72 -10.73 1.24
C GLY A 18 -9.28 -11.09 2.61
N TYR A 19 -10.22 -12.04 2.66
CA TYR A 19 -10.78 -12.52 3.93
C TYR A 19 -9.77 -13.25 4.83
N LYS A 20 -8.69 -13.77 4.25
CA LYS A 20 -7.65 -14.54 4.97
C LYS A 20 -6.38 -13.72 5.21
N GLY A 21 -6.37 -12.46 4.80
CA GLY A 21 -5.20 -11.60 4.83
C GLY A 21 -5.10 -10.75 3.56
N ASP A 22 -4.10 -9.89 3.57
CA ASP A 22 -3.82 -8.97 2.49
C ASP A 22 -2.76 -9.57 1.56
N TYR A 23 -2.94 -9.37 0.26
CA TYR A 23 -2.10 -10.00 -0.75
C TYR A 23 -1.62 -8.98 -1.77
N ASP A 24 -0.31 -9.00 -2.05
CA ASP A 24 0.24 -8.26 -3.18
C ASP A 24 -0.37 -8.73 -4.50
N GLY A 25 -0.76 -7.78 -5.33
CA GLY A 25 -1.36 -8.02 -6.61
C GLY A 25 -1.07 -6.97 -7.67
N LYS A 26 -1.49 -7.27 -8.89
CA LYS A 26 -1.34 -6.42 -10.05
C LYS A 26 -2.60 -6.41 -10.90
N VAL A 27 -3.07 -5.23 -11.26
CA VAL A 27 -4.23 -5.07 -12.15
C VAL A 27 -3.83 -5.47 -13.57
N PHE A 28 -4.52 -6.43 -14.17
CA PHE A 28 -4.30 -6.84 -15.56
C PHE A 28 -5.48 -6.56 -16.49
N GLY A 29 -6.64 -6.20 -15.93
CA GLY A 29 -7.82 -5.79 -16.70
C GLY A 29 -8.70 -4.82 -15.93
N VAL A 30 -9.28 -3.87 -16.64
CA VAL A 30 -10.27 -2.91 -16.12
C VAL A 30 -11.48 -2.99 -17.04
N ALA A 31 -12.64 -3.30 -16.46
CA ALA A 31 -13.88 -3.33 -17.22
C ALA A 31 -14.39 -1.90 -17.51
N GLU A 32 -14.97 -1.71 -18.69
CA GLU A 32 -15.63 -0.44 -19.08
C GLU A 32 -16.83 -0.12 -18.18
N LYS A 33 -17.45 -1.16 -17.61
CA LYS A 33 -18.59 -1.07 -16.71
C LYS A 33 -18.49 -2.12 -15.61
N GLU A 34 -18.91 -1.75 -14.41
CA GLU A 34 -19.04 -2.67 -13.28
C GLU A 34 -20.15 -3.69 -13.54
N ASN A 35 -19.94 -4.91 -13.03
CA ASN A 35 -21.01 -5.89 -12.99
C ASN A 35 -22.00 -5.60 -11.83
N PRO A 36 -23.14 -6.31 -11.72
CA PRO A 36 -24.11 -6.08 -10.65
C PRO A 36 -23.57 -6.30 -9.22
N ALA A 37 -22.44 -6.97 -9.07
CA ALA A 37 -21.76 -7.16 -7.79
C ALA A 37 -20.71 -6.07 -7.51
N GLY A 38 -20.68 -4.99 -8.31
CA GLY A 38 -19.72 -3.89 -8.18
C GLY A 38 -18.30 -4.24 -8.62
N GLN A 39 -18.10 -5.39 -9.28
CA GLN A 39 -16.77 -5.82 -9.67
C GLN A 39 -16.36 -5.17 -11.00
N ARG A 40 -15.13 -4.67 -11.03
CA ARG A 40 -14.59 -3.92 -12.18
C ARG A 40 -13.17 -4.30 -12.56
N TYR A 41 -12.38 -4.79 -11.60
CA TYR A 41 -10.95 -4.98 -11.77
C TYR A 41 -10.61 -6.46 -11.83
N ALA A 42 -9.80 -6.84 -12.81
CA ALA A 42 -9.18 -8.16 -12.87
C ALA A 42 -7.74 -8.05 -12.37
N ILE A 43 -7.42 -8.79 -11.31
CA ILE A 43 -6.12 -8.73 -10.63
C ILE A 43 -5.46 -10.10 -10.59
N THR A 44 -4.14 -10.10 -10.65
CA THR A 44 -3.31 -11.27 -10.34
C THR A 44 -2.75 -11.08 -8.94
N ILE A 45 -2.89 -12.07 -8.07
CA ILE A 45 -2.30 -12.08 -6.72
C ILE A 45 -1.26 -13.19 -6.62
N LYS A 46 -0.24 -12.99 -5.79
CA LYS A 46 0.78 -14.00 -5.48
C LYS A 46 0.70 -14.39 -4.00
N GLU A 47 0.40 -15.65 -3.74
CA GLU A 47 0.37 -16.23 -2.39
C GLU A 47 1.42 -17.34 -2.34
N GLU A 48 2.55 -17.13 -1.63
CA GLU A 48 3.73 -17.98 -1.43
C GLU A 48 4.16 -18.90 -2.59
N ASN A 49 3.33 -19.86 -3.01
CA ASN A 49 3.58 -20.83 -4.08
C ASN A 49 2.49 -20.89 -5.16
N ARG A 50 1.55 -19.93 -5.20
CA ARG A 50 0.41 -19.92 -6.13
C ARG A 50 0.18 -18.53 -6.71
N ILE A 51 -0.21 -18.52 -7.98
CA ILE A 51 -0.70 -17.34 -8.68
C ILE A 51 -2.21 -17.50 -8.81
N GLY A 52 -2.96 -16.53 -8.29
CA GLY A 52 -4.41 -16.47 -8.40
C GLY A 52 -4.85 -15.33 -9.31
N HIS A 53 -5.91 -15.54 -10.09
CA HIS A 53 -6.57 -14.47 -10.84
C HIS A 53 -7.96 -14.24 -10.27
N LEU A 54 -8.29 -13.00 -9.95
CA LEU A 54 -9.53 -12.61 -9.31
C LEU A 54 -10.19 -11.46 -10.07
N ILE A 55 -11.52 -11.41 -9.99
CA ILE A 55 -12.33 -10.27 -10.40
C ILE A 55 -12.89 -9.64 -9.13
N VAL A 56 -12.57 -8.37 -8.89
CA VAL A 56 -12.78 -7.70 -7.60
C VAL A 56 -13.47 -6.35 -7.77
N ALA A 57 -14.15 -5.94 -6.71
CA ALA A 57 -14.70 -4.59 -6.56
C ALA A 57 -13.60 -3.61 -6.12
N GLU A 58 -13.84 -2.32 -6.33
CA GLU A 58 -12.87 -1.27 -6.03
C GLU A 58 -12.46 -1.22 -4.56
N ASP A 59 -13.42 -1.45 -3.66
CA ASP A 59 -13.23 -1.44 -2.20
C ASP A 59 -12.39 -2.61 -1.67
N ARG A 60 -12.04 -3.57 -2.54
CA ARG A 60 -11.20 -4.73 -2.20
C ARG A 60 -9.75 -4.57 -2.61
N ILE A 61 -9.38 -3.47 -3.24
CA ILE A 61 -7.99 -3.19 -3.61
C ILE A 61 -7.61 -1.78 -3.20
N ILE A 62 -6.37 -1.63 -2.76
CA ILE A 62 -5.74 -0.34 -2.50
C ILE A 62 -4.48 -0.24 -3.37
N LYS A 63 -4.11 0.98 -3.76
CA LYS A 63 -2.89 1.16 -4.55
C LYS A 63 -1.70 0.86 -3.66
N LYS A 64 -0.78 0.03 -4.14
CA LYS A 64 0.48 -0.18 -3.43
C LYS A 64 1.30 1.09 -3.61
N LYS A 65 1.62 1.74 -2.49
CA LYS A 65 2.50 2.91 -2.45
C LYS A 65 3.93 2.44 -2.25
N GLU A 66 4.85 3.01 -3.01
CA GLU A 66 6.27 2.91 -2.68
C GLU A 66 6.58 3.72 -1.41
N ALA A 67 7.75 3.50 -0.82
CA ALA A 67 8.12 4.18 0.42
C ALA A 67 8.00 5.71 0.25
N ASP A 68 8.59 6.28 -0.80
CA ASP A 68 8.59 7.72 -1.11
C ASP A 68 7.20 8.30 -1.44
N GLU A 69 6.20 7.44 -1.70
CA GLU A 69 4.80 7.83 -1.93
C GLU A 69 3.95 7.83 -0.65
N LEU A 70 4.48 7.37 0.49
CA LEU A 70 3.76 7.37 1.76
C LEU A 70 3.44 8.81 2.22
N GLU A 71 2.23 9.00 2.73
CA GLU A 71 1.65 10.24 3.22
C GLU A 71 1.15 10.07 4.67
N GLU A 72 0.79 11.17 5.33
CA GLU A 72 0.20 11.14 6.67
C GLU A 72 -1.01 10.19 6.73
N ASP A 73 -1.14 9.46 7.84
CA ASP A 73 -2.12 8.40 8.09
C ASP A 73 -1.95 7.09 7.26
N ASP A 74 -1.02 7.03 6.32
CA ASP A 74 -0.70 5.76 5.65
C ASP A 74 -0.08 4.76 6.65
N ARG A 75 -0.33 3.47 6.37
CA ARG A 75 0.23 2.35 7.12
C ARG A 75 1.29 1.63 6.30
N PHE A 76 2.36 1.21 6.96
CA PHE A 76 3.39 0.37 6.33
C PHE A 76 4.01 -0.58 7.36
N ILE A 77 4.66 -1.64 6.88
CA ILE A 77 5.44 -2.56 7.70
C ILE A 77 6.91 -2.17 7.60
N GLY A 78 7.53 -1.86 8.73
CA GLY A 78 8.95 -1.56 8.82
C GLY A 78 9.82 -2.80 8.57
N VAL A 79 11.11 -2.59 8.36
CA VAL A 79 12.09 -3.68 8.17
C VAL A 79 12.22 -4.60 9.38
N ASP A 80 11.78 -4.15 10.55
CA ASP A 80 11.68 -4.89 11.80
C ASP A 80 10.41 -5.75 11.90
N GLY A 81 9.52 -5.70 10.90
CA GLY A 81 8.24 -6.40 10.88
C GLY A 81 7.14 -5.74 11.70
N VAL A 82 7.36 -4.52 12.21
CA VAL A 82 6.36 -3.76 12.99
C VAL A 82 5.49 -2.94 12.04
N GLU A 83 4.19 -2.87 12.32
CA GLU A 83 3.27 -1.97 11.61
C GLU A 83 3.38 -0.54 12.17
N TYR A 84 3.51 0.43 11.27
CA TYR A 84 3.64 1.85 11.57
C TYR A 84 2.55 2.66 10.87
N ILE A 85 2.14 3.76 11.50
CA ILE A 85 1.29 4.81 10.90
C ILE A 85 2.15 6.05 10.69
N VAL A 86 2.19 6.60 9.49
CA VAL A 86 2.92 7.83 9.17
C VAL A 86 2.24 9.01 9.87
N CYS A 87 3.00 9.75 10.67
CA CYS A 87 2.57 10.99 11.33
C CYS A 87 3.11 12.25 10.64
N GLY A 88 4.14 12.09 9.81
CA GLY A 88 4.74 13.17 9.04
C GLY A 88 5.87 12.64 8.17
N ARG A 89 6.22 13.39 7.12
CA ARG A 89 7.33 13.08 6.23
C ARG A 89 8.10 14.34 5.85
N GLU A 90 9.40 14.19 5.71
CA GLU A 90 10.29 15.26 5.26
C GLU A 90 11.41 14.67 4.41
N TYR A 91 11.77 15.35 3.33
CA TYR A 91 12.92 14.98 2.53
C TYR A 91 14.20 15.56 3.16
N SER A 92 15.12 14.71 3.58
CA SER A 92 16.44 15.12 4.06
C SER A 92 17.36 15.34 2.87
N GLU A 93 17.75 16.59 2.61
CA GLU A 93 18.76 16.91 1.58
C GLU A 93 20.15 16.34 1.89
N ASN A 94 20.48 16.16 3.18
CA ASN A 94 21.77 15.61 3.60
C ASN A 94 21.89 14.13 3.25
N ASP A 95 20.85 13.38 3.56
CA ASP A 95 20.81 11.93 3.38
C ASP A 95 20.23 11.53 2.01
N LYS A 96 19.66 12.51 1.30
CA LYS A 96 18.96 12.35 0.02
C LYS A 96 17.81 11.34 0.08
N ALA A 97 17.21 11.22 1.25
CA ALA A 97 16.20 10.22 1.57
C ALA A 97 14.94 10.87 2.16
N MET A 98 13.80 10.18 2.03
CA MET A 98 12.59 10.54 2.75
C MET A 98 12.66 9.99 4.17
N CYS A 99 12.48 10.87 5.15
CA CYS A 99 12.40 10.54 6.56
C CYS A 99 10.94 10.61 7.00
N TYR A 100 10.49 9.58 7.72
CA TYR A 100 9.13 9.48 8.25
C TYR A 100 9.18 9.59 9.76
N LEU A 101 8.35 10.47 10.30
CA LEU A 101 7.94 10.38 11.69
C LEU A 101 6.75 9.43 11.73
N ALA A 102 6.88 8.29 12.40
CA ALA A 102 5.87 7.25 12.38
C ALA A 102 5.57 6.70 13.77
N LYS A 103 4.30 6.34 14.00
CA LYS A 103 3.83 5.73 15.25
C LYS A 103 3.71 4.23 15.09
N ALA A 104 4.39 3.47 15.93
CA ALA A 104 4.22 2.02 15.96
C ALA A 104 2.81 1.65 16.44
N VAL A 105 2.11 0.82 15.69
CA VAL A 105 0.76 0.34 16.02
C VAL A 105 0.73 -0.44 17.35
N PRO A 106 1.69 -1.35 17.65
CA PRO A 106 1.64 -2.16 18.86
C PRO A 106 1.90 -1.38 20.16
N SER A 107 2.87 -0.47 20.16
CA SER A 107 3.32 0.24 21.37
C SER A 107 2.79 1.67 21.48
N GLY A 108 2.46 2.30 20.35
CA GLY A 108 2.16 3.72 20.29
C GLY A 108 3.39 4.63 20.37
N ASN A 109 4.60 4.07 20.43
CA ASN A 109 5.85 4.83 20.44
C ASN A 109 6.07 5.50 19.07
N ILE A 110 6.80 6.61 19.09
CA ILE A 110 7.12 7.41 17.89
C ILE A 110 8.55 7.12 17.46
N TYR A 111 8.74 6.96 16.16
CA TYR A 111 10.01 6.61 15.54
C TYR A 111 10.31 7.56 14.38
N LEU A 112 11.59 7.80 14.15
CA LEU A 112 12.12 8.27 12.89
C LEU A 112 12.52 7.06 12.05
N ILE A 113 12.02 6.99 10.83
CA ILE A 113 12.22 5.87 9.91
C ILE A 113 12.70 6.42 8.57
N ASP A 114 13.78 5.87 8.04
CA ASP A 114 14.29 6.18 6.71
C ASP A 114 14.91 4.92 6.07
N GLU A 115 15.62 5.08 4.96
CA GLU A 115 16.30 3.96 4.29
C GLU A 115 17.49 3.40 5.08
N PHE A 116 18.00 4.12 6.07
CA PHE A 116 19.17 3.75 6.88
C PHE A 116 18.77 3.02 8.17
N GLY A 117 17.58 3.26 8.71
CA GLY A 117 17.10 2.53 9.87
C GLY A 117 15.84 3.08 10.54
N ILE A 118 15.65 2.60 11.77
CA ILE A 118 14.52 2.93 12.65
C ILE A 118 15.10 3.41 13.98
N GLU A 119 14.78 4.63 14.39
CA GLU A 119 15.23 5.24 15.64
C GLU A 119 14.03 5.67 16.50
N GLU A 120 13.99 5.25 17.77
CA GLU A 120 12.94 5.65 18.71
C GLU A 120 13.13 7.10 19.18
N VAL A 121 12.09 7.91 19.04
CA VAL A 121 12.08 9.31 19.52
C VAL A 121 11.68 9.31 21.00
N LYS A 122 12.64 9.60 21.88
CA LYS A 122 12.42 9.73 23.32
C LYS A 122 12.18 11.20 23.69
N TYR A 123 11.12 11.45 24.46
CA TYR A 123 10.77 12.74 25.04
C TYR A 123 10.82 12.69 26.56
#